data_AF-A0A8H5LIV2-F1
#
_entry.id   AF-A0A8H5LIV2-F1
#
_cell.length_a   1.000
_cell.length_b   1.000
_cell.length_c   1.000
_cell.angle_alpha   90.00
_cell.angle_beta   90.00
_cell.angle_gamma   90.00
#
_symmetry.space_group_name_H-M   'P 1'
#
loop_
_entity.id
_entity.type
_entity.pdbx_description
1 polymer ?
#
loop_
_entity_poly.entity_id
_entity_poly.type
_entity_poly.pdbx_seq_one_letter_code
_entity_poly.pdbx_strand_id
1 'polypeptide(L)'
;MQTQHSGLQVLPIELLYEVQLYALSPSLPHLSHFFLDIFKETPISFRVQYLLASCTSTIIPLHTADILSKALRYPICKPPVLDQLFARIESLTQSGWPLIIPHVPKLKVRAICELPRRLFRALAPRKDGREWRMTDEPFPFLQYILNKGTSFPALDPNSHQGYALTRAVHARHTPLIRLLLQMGASPAHKEGMAVRVAIKQRNLKMVKLLVERDGSLVLPGLTKGEVQKPQKGKRRRLEDRVEVDQSMLKLAVKCNAGDIIDYLAWEKGVVPDMQTLTRIRK
;
A
#
# COMPACT_ATOMS: atom_id res chain seq x y z
N MET A 1 8.82 -36.85 -38.98
CA MET A 1 8.84 -35.43 -39.40
C MET A 1 8.99 -34.58 -38.15
N GLN A 2 10.20 -34.10 -37.88
CA GLN A 2 10.44 -33.16 -36.77
C GLN A 2 9.78 -31.84 -37.14
N THR A 3 8.80 -31.40 -36.35
CA THR A 3 8.24 -30.06 -36.45
C THR A 3 9.37 -29.08 -36.16
N GLN A 4 9.89 -28.41 -37.19
CA GLN A 4 10.74 -27.24 -36.99
C GLN A 4 9.91 -26.24 -36.21
N HIS A 5 10.24 -26.06 -34.93
CA HIS A 5 9.70 -24.94 -34.17
C HIS A 5 10.24 -23.69 -34.86
N SER A 6 9.35 -22.90 -35.47
CA SER A 6 9.67 -21.59 -36.03
C SER A 6 8.98 -20.56 -35.13
N GLY A 7 9.75 -19.67 -34.51
CA GLY A 7 9.20 -18.61 -33.66
C GLY A 7 10.20 -18.10 -32.63
N LEU A 8 9.78 -17.09 -31.87
CA LEU A 8 10.58 -16.47 -30.81
C LEU A 8 11.09 -17.48 -29.77
N GLN A 9 10.41 -18.62 -29.59
CA GLN A 9 10.78 -19.66 -28.61
C GLN A 9 12.11 -20.37 -28.93
N VAL A 10 12.59 -20.26 -30.16
CA VAL A 10 13.85 -20.87 -30.62
C VAL A 10 15.05 -19.96 -30.35
N LEU A 11 14.80 -18.69 -30.06
CA LEU A 11 15.86 -17.72 -29.82
C LEU A 11 16.61 -18.06 -28.52
N PRO A 12 17.95 -17.85 -28.50
CA PRO A 12 18.71 -17.81 -27.26
C PRO A 12 18.09 -16.84 -26.25
N ILE A 13 18.22 -17.16 -24.96
CA ILE A 13 17.59 -16.41 -23.88
C ILE A 13 18.07 -14.96 -23.84
N GLU A 14 19.31 -14.71 -24.24
CA GLU A 14 19.93 -13.39 -24.34
C GLU A 14 19.20 -12.52 -25.38
N LEU A 15 18.82 -13.08 -26.53
CA LEU A 15 18.06 -12.36 -27.54
C LEU A 15 16.62 -12.09 -27.07
N LEU A 16 16.04 -13.00 -26.29
CA LEU A 16 14.72 -12.77 -25.69
C LEU A 16 14.74 -11.62 -24.68
N TYR A 17 15.84 -11.48 -23.93
CA TYR A 17 16.07 -10.35 -23.04
C TYR A 17 16.19 -9.03 -23.82
N GLU A 18 17.01 -8.99 -24.88
CA GLU A 18 17.15 -7.80 -25.72
C GLU A 18 15.83 -7.38 -26.36
N VAL A 19 15.06 -8.34 -26.89
CA VAL A 19 13.72 -8.09 -27.44
C VAL A 19 12.81 -7.44 -26.39
N GLN A 20 12.83 -7.94 -25.16
CA GLN A 20 12.01 -7.39 -24.07
C GLN A 20 12.46 -5.99 -23.64
N LEU A 21 13.77 -5.74 -23.59
CA LEU A 21 14.33 -4.43 -23.27
C LEU A 21 14.04 -3.39 -24.35
N TYR A 22 14.02 -3.81 -25.62
CA TYR A 22 13.67 -2.93 -26.72
C TYR A 22 12.17 -2.65 -26.77
N ALA A 23 11.33 -3.69 -26.63
CA ALA A 23 9.89 -3.56 -26.73
C ALA A 23 9.25 -2.88 -25.50
N LEU A 24 9.89 -3.00 -24.32
CA LEU A 24 9.38 -2.54 -23.02
C LEU A 24 7.97 -3.04 -22.67
N SER A 25 7.50 -4.09 -23.34
CA SER A 25 6.12 -4.55 -23.22
C SER A 25 5.89 -5.37 -21.96
N PRO A 26 4.94 -5.02 -21.07
CA PRO A 26 4.63 -5.83 -19.90
C PRO A 26 3.89 -7.13 -20.25
N SER A 27 3.42 -7.31 -21.49
CA SER A 27 2.64 -8.47 -21.90
C SER A 27 3.49 -9.66 -22.38
N LEU A 28 4.75 -9.44 -22.79
CA LEU A 28 5.60 -10.51 -23.34
C LEU A 28 5.75 -11.72 -22.40
N PRO A 29 5.99 -11.55 -21.08
CA PRO A 29 6.08 -12.69 -20.15
C PRO A 29 4.77 -13.46 -20.00
N HIS A 30 3.64 -12.92 -20.45
CA HIS A 30 2.32 -13.52 -20.29
C HIS A 30 1.82 -14.22 -21.55
N LEU A 31 2.59 -14.22 -22.65
CA LEU A 31 2.19 -14.84 -23.91
C LEU A 31 2.19 -16.37 -23.85
N SER A 32 3.09 -16.97 -23.09
CA SER A 32 3.17 -18.43 -22.91
C SER A 32 3.84 -18.81 -21.60
N HIS A 33 3.68 -20.06 -21.16
CA HIS A 33 4.39 -20.61 -20.01
C HIS A 33 5.92 -20.56 -20.19
N PHE A 34 6.41 -20.83 -21.40
CA PHE A 34 7.83 -20.73 -21.73
C PHE A 34 8.40 -19.33 -21.45
N PHE A 35 7.73 -18.27 -21.92
CA PHE A 35 8.17 -16.90 -21.64
C PHE A 35 8.01 -16.55 -20.16
N LEU A 36 6.94 -17.00 -19.52
CA LEU A 36 6.71 -16.76 -18.10
C LEU A 36 7.86 -17.32 -17.25
N ASP A 37 8.31 -18.54 -17.55
CA ASP A 37 9.38 -19.22 -16.81
C ASP A 37 10.73 -18.55 -17.07
N ILE A 38 11.04 -18.21 -18.32
CA ILE A 38 12.26 -17.45 -18.69
C ILE A 38 12.32 -16.12 -17.94
N PHE A 39 11.26 -15.30 -18.01
CA PHE A 39 11.29 -13.98 -17.41
C PHE A 39 11.20 -14.03 -15.87
N LYS A 40 10.67 -15.12 -15.31
CA LYS A 40 10.72 -15.39 -13.85
C LYS A 40 12.13 -15.55 -13.32
N GLU A 41 13.01 -16.18 -14.10
CA GLU A 41 14.39 -16.49 -13.73
C GLU A 41 15.39 -15.41 -14.17
N THR A 42 14.91 -14.27 -14.68
CA THR A 42 15.77 -13.15 -15.09
C THR A 42 16.68 -12.64 -13.97
N PRO A 43 17.93 -12.26 -14.29
CA PRO A 43 18.83 -11.68 -13.31
C PRO A 43 18.34 -10.31 -12.81
N ILE A 44 18.80 -9.91 -11.62
CA ILE A 44 18.42 -8.62 -11.01
C ILE A 44 18.82 -7.45 -11.91
N SER A 45 20.00 -7.50 -12.54
CA SER A 45 20.49 -6.49 -13.47
C SER A 45 19.51 -6.24 -14.63
N PHE A 46 19.02 -7.32 -15.25
CA PHE A 46 18.01 -7.25 -16.30
C PHE A 46 16.72 -6.60 -15.81
N ARG A 47 16.21 -7.02 -14.64
CA ARG A 47 14.98 -6.46 -14.06
C ARG A 47 15.12 -4.97 -13.78
N VAL A 48 16.26 -4.54 -13.27
CA VAL A 48 16.57 -3.13 -13.02
C VAL A 48 16.62 -2.34 -14.32
N GLN A 49 17.31 -2.85 -15.34
CA GLN A 49 17.40 -2.21 -16.66
C GLN A 49 16.02 -2.07 -17.30
N TYR A 50 15.23 -3.13 -17.28
CA TYR A 50 13.85 -3.12 -17.80
C TYR A 50 12.98 -2.11 -17.05
N LEU A 51 13.02 -2.10 -15.70
CA LEU A 51 12.24 -1.15 -14.91
C LEU A 51 12.66 0.29 -15.18
N LEU A 52 13.95 0.56 -15.23
CA LEU A 52 14.48 1.89 -15.49
C LEU A 52 13.98 2.38 -16.86
N ALA A 53 14.22 1.62 -17.92
CA ALA A 53 13.78 1.97 -19.27
C ALA A 53 12.25 2.15 -19.37
N SER A 54 11.48 1.28 -18.69
CA SER A 54 10.02 1.36 -18.65
C SER A 54 9.50 2.58 -17.89
N CYS A 55 10.23 3.05 -16.86
CA CYS A 55 9.81 4.18 -16.03
C CYS A 55 10.24 5.53 -16.61
N THR A 56 11.31 5.55 -17.41
CA THR A 56 11.88 6.74 -18.07
C THR A 56 11.39 6.95 -19.50
N SER A 57 10.45 6.14 -19.99
CA SER A 57 9.91 6.24 -21.36
C SER A 57 8.98 7.46 -21.59
N THR A 58 8.69 8.25 -20.55
CA THR A 58 7.81 9.43 -20.62
C THR A 58 8.58 10.74 -20.67
N ILE A 59 7.90 11.82 -21.06
CA ILE A 59 8.46 13.18 -21.23
C ILE A 59 9.13 13.71 -19.95
N ILE A 60 10.26 14.40 -20.13
CA ILE A 60 11.17 15.01 -19.15
C ILE A 60 10.61 16.37 -18.67
N PRO A 61 10.87 16.84 -17.42
CA PRO A 61 11.74 16.25 -16.39
C PRO A 61 11.12 15.10 -15.60
N LEU A 62 11.96 14.16 -15.18
CA LEU A 62 11.57 13.01 -14.37
C LEU A 62 12.03 13.20 -12.92
N HIS A 63 11.14 13.11 -11.94
CA HIS A 63 11.55 13.04 -10.54
C HIS A 63 11.85 11.60 -10.12
N THR A 64 12.85 11.40 -9.24
CA THR A 64 13.14 10.09 -8.65
C THR A 64 11.90 9.44 -8.02
N ALA A 65 11.04 10.24 -7.38
CA ALA A 65 9.80 9.74 -6.79
C ALA A 65 8.80 9.22 -7.81
N ASP A 66 8.71 9.83 -9.01
CA ASP A 66 7.83 9.36 -10.08
C ASP A 66 8.33 8.04 -10.66
N ILE A 67 9.65 7.92 -10.86
CA ILE A 67 10.30 6.68 -11.32
C ILE A 67 10.01 5.56 -10.33
N LEU A 68 10.22 5.80 -9.04
CA LEU A 68 9.96 4.81 -7.99
C LEU A 68 8.47 4.48 -7.86
N SER A 69 7.59 5.48 -7.96
CA SER A 69 6.13 5.27 -7.96
C SER A 69 5.67 4.37 -9.10
N LYS A 70 6.24 4.56 -10.31
CA LYS A 70 6.00 3.68 -11.45
C LYS A 70 6.61 2.30 -11.23
N ALA A 71 7.84 2.21 -10.73
CA ALA A 71 8.55 0.95 -10.52
C ALA A 71 7.80 0.03 -9.54
N LEU A 72 7.25 0.56 -8.44
CA LEU A 72 6.47 -0.21 -7.47
C LEU A 72 5.22 -0.87 -8.08
N ARG A 73 4.69 -0.34 -9.19
CA ARG A 73 3.55 -0.93 -9.91
C ARG A 73 3.91 -2.29 -10.52
N TYR A 74 5.20 -2.59 -10.75
CA TYR A 74 5.65 -3.85 -11.32
C TYR A 74 5.89 -4.94 -10.26
N PRO A 75 5.44 -6.20 -10.49
CA PRO A 75 5.68 -7.33 -9.57
C PRO A 75 7.16 -7.68 -9.34
N ILE A 76 8.00 -7.38 -10.32
CA ILE A 76 9.44 -7.66 -10.27
C ILE A 76 10.19 -6.72 -9.31
N CYS A 77 9.57 -5.60 -8.91
CA CYS A 77 10.13 -4.65 -7.95
C CYS A 77 10.00 -5.19 -6.51
N LYS A 78 11.00 -6.00 -6.11
CA LYS A 78 11.20 -6.57 -4.77
C LYS A 78 12.41 -5.91 -4.09
N PRO A 79 12.68 -6.11 -2.78
CA PRO A 79 13.79 -5.48 -2.07
C PRO A 79 15.14 -5.43 -2.82
N PRO A 80 15.70 -6.54 -3.35
CA PRO A 80 17.01 -6.50 -4.02
C PRO A 80 16.99 -5.72 -5.34
N VAL A 81 15.87 -5.76 -6.07
CA VAL A 81 15.68 -4.99 -7.31
C VAL A 81 15.52 -3.51 -7.00
N LEU A 82 14.79 -3.17 -5.92
CA LEU A 82 14.58 -1.80 -5.48
C LEU A 82 15.90 -1.15 -5.03
N ASP A 83 16.75 -1.87 -4.30
CA ASP A 83 18.09 -1.41 -3.90
C ASP A 83 18.96 -1.05 -5.11
N GLN A 84 19.09 -1.98 -6.06
CA GLN A 84 19.92 -1.76 -7.25
C GLN A 84 19.33 -0.69 -8.17
N LEU A 85 18.00 -0.62 -8.29
CA LEU A 85 17.33 0.44 -9.05
C LEU A 85 17.62 1.82 -8.43
N PHE A 86 17.53 1.94 -7.11
CA PHE A 86 17.78 3.19 -6.42
C PHE A 86 19.24 3.65 -6.61
N ALA A 87 20.21 2.76 -6.41
CA ALA A 87 21.63 3.05 -6.64
C ALA A 87 21.91 3.45 -8.11
N ARG A 88 21.23 2.81 -9.08
CA ARG A 88 21.37 3.15 -10.49
C ARG A 88 20.81 4.53 -10.81
N ILE A 89 19.67 4.90 -10.21
CA ILE A 89 19.08 6.25 -10.37
C ILE A 89 20.03 7.30 -9.78
N GLU A 90 20.59 7.08 -8.59
CA GLU A 90 21.57 8.00 -8.00
C GLU A 90 22.78 8.20 -8.90
N SER A 91 23.35 7.12 -9.45
CA SER A 91 24.46 7.19 -10.41
C SER A 91 24.10 7.99 -11.66
N LEU A 92 22.89 7.84 -12.20
CA LEU A 92 22.42 8.58 -13.38
C LEU A 92 22.20 10.07 -13.09
N THR A 93 21.70 10.40 -11.90
CA THR A 93 21.53 11.80 -11.49
C THR A 93 22.87 12.54 -11.40
N GLN A 94 23.96 11.82 -11.08
CA GLN A 94 25.32 12.39 -11.05
C GLN A 94 25.88 12.62 -12.46
N SER A 95 25.53 11.80 -13.44
CA SER A 95 25.99 11.97 -14.83
C SER A 95 25.28 13.10 -15.60
N GLY A 96 24.19 13.65 -15.06
CA GLY A 96 23.48 14.80 -15.66
C GLY A 96 22.59 14.48 -16.87
N TRP A 97 22.59 13.23 -17.35
CA TRP A 97 21.73 12.77 -18.44
C TRP A 97 21.21 11.34 -18.18
N PRO A 98 19.89 11.06 -18.33
CA PRO A 98 18.81 12.02 -18.64
C PRO A 98 18.55 13.00 -17.48
N LEU A 99 17.81 14.09 -17.72
CA LEU A 99 17.48 15.09 -16.70
C LEU A 99 16.52 14.49 -15.65
N ILE A 100 17.10 13.84 -14.65
CA ILE A 100 16.42 13.29 -13.48
C ILE A 100 16.62 14.23 -12.30
N ILE A 101 15.53 14.70 -11.71
CA ILE A 101 15.56 15.52 -10.51
C ILE A 101 15.69 14.57 -9.30
N PRO A 102 16.82 14.62 -8.55
CA PRO A 102 17.08 13.70 -7.46
C PRO A 102 16.14 13.92 -6.28
N HIS A 103 15.90 12.85 -5.51
CA HIS A 103 15.26 12.98 -4.20
C HIS A 103 16.22 13.64 -3.21
N VAL A 104 15.76 14.69 -2.53
CA VAL A 104 16.56 15.43 -1.53
C VAL A 104 15.95 15.21 -0.15
N PRO A 105 16.58 14.39 0.72
CA PRO A 105 16.02 13.97 2.02
C PRO A 105 15.65 15.10 3.00
N LYS A 106 16.30 16.27 2.87
CA LYS A 106 16.18 17.41 3.80
C LYS A 106 15.34 18.58 3.27
N LEU A 107 14.74 18.43 2.09
CA LEU A 107 13.93 19.51 1.52
C LEU A 107 12.59 19.61 2.27
N LYS A 108 12.10 20.84 2.48
CA LYS A 108 10.80 21.10 3.13
C LYS A 108 9.64 20.43 2.38
N VAL A 109 9.77 20.29 1.06
CA VAL A 109 8.83 19.54 0.22
C VAL A 109 9.38 18.13 0.04
N ARG A 110 8.83 17.16 0.79
CA ARG A 110 9.17 15.75 0.61
C ARG A 110 8.58 15.27 -0.71
N ALA A 111 9.40 14.69 -1.57
CA ALA A 111 8.89 14.00 -2.75
C ALA A 111 7.99 12.84 -2.32
N ILE A 112 6.81 12.74 -2.94
CA ILE A 112 5.77 11.78 -2.58
C ILE A 112 5.84 10.60 -3.56
N CYS A 113 5.85 9.39 -3.02
CA CYS A 113 5.77 8.16 -3.78
C CYS A 113 4.40 7.51 -3.58
N GLU A 114 3.66 7.29 -4.66
CA GLU A 114 2.34 6.70 -4.62
C GLU A 114 2.39 5.22 -4.24
N LEU A 115 1.51 4.78 -3.34
CA LEU A 115 1.37 3.36 -3.03
C LEU A 115 0.47 2.65 -4.07
N PRO A 116 1.01 1.72 -4.87
CA PRO A 116 0.26 1.13 -5.97
C PRO A 116 -0.76 0.11 -5.49
N ARG A 117 -1.93 0.09 -6.13
CA ARG A 117 -3.02 -0.87 -5.83
C ARG A 117 -2.59 -2.33 -5.87
N ARG A 118 -1.58 -2.68 -6.69
CA ARG A 118 -1.06 -4.05 -6.84
C ARG A 118 -0.69 -4.68 -5.50
N LEU A 119 0.01 -3.94 -4.62
CA LEU A 119 0.48 -4.45 -3.33
C LEU A 119 -0.66 -4.93 -2.44
N PHE A 120 -1.84 -4.32 -2.59
CA PHE A 120 -3.02 -4.62 -1.79
C PHE A 120 -4.04 -5.48 -2.54
N ARG A 121 -3.80 -5.78 -3.83
CA ARG A 121 -4.78 -6.45 -4.70
C ARG A 121 -5.11 -7.88 -4.24
N ALA A 122 -4.14 -8.56 -3.63
CA ALA A 122 -4.30 -9.93 -3.13
C ALA A 122 -4.97 -10.01 -1.74
N LEU A 123 -5.19 -8.87 -1.05
CA LEU A 123 -5.73 -8.85 0.30
C LEU A 123 -7.22 -9.20 0.33
N ALA A 124 -7.55 -10.39 0.82
CA ALA A 124 -8.92 -10.85 1.01
C ALA A 124 -9.08 -11.52 2.39
N PRO A 125 -10.31 -11.62 2.93
CA PRO A 125 -10.59 -12.47 4.07
C PRO A 125 -10.06 -13.88 3.81
N ARG A 126 -9.24 -14.40 4.73
CA ARG A 126 -8.70 -15.76 4.62
C ARG A 126 -9.83 -16.75 4.85
N LYS A 127 -9.95 -17.74 3.96
CA LYS A 127 -10.93 -18.83 4.09
C LYS A 127 -10.51 -19.83 5.17
N ASP A 128 -9.21 -19.96 5.39
CA ASP A 128 -8.59 -20.97 6.25
C ASP A 128 -8.65 -20.60 7.76
N GLY A 129 -9.36 -19.53 8.12
CA GLY A 129 -9.45 -19.03 9.51
C GLY A 129 -8.18 -18.42 10.09
N ARG A 130 -7.02 -18.57 9.44
CA ARG A 130 -5.74 -18.02 9.87
C ARG A 130 -5.75 -16.48 9.85
N GLU A 131 -5.25 -15.87 10.93
CA GLU A 131 -5.05 -14.43 11.00
C GLU A 131 -3.84 -13.95 10.17
N TRP A 132 -3.90 -12.70 9.70
CA TRP A 132 -2.79 -12.05 9.02
C TRP A 132 -1.69 -11.63 10.02
N ARG A 133 -0.44 -11.95 9.69
CA ARG A 133 0.76 -11.67 10.49
C ARG A 133 1.63 -10.62 9.82
N MET A 134 2.62 -10.09 10.55
CA MET A 134 3.62 -9.15 10.01
C MET A 134 4.53 -9.79 8.94
N THR A 135 4.59 -11.12 8.87
CA THR A 135 5.35 -11.84 7.84
C THR A 135 4.58 -11.97 6.52
N ASP A 136 3.29 -11.68 6.52
CA ASP A 136 2.44 -11.81 5.33
C ASP A 136 2.53 -10.54 4.46
N GLU A 137 2.64 -10.71 3.14
CA GLU A 137 2.67 -9.58 2.19
C GLU A 137 1.36 -8.78 2.23
N PRO A 138 1.40 -7.44 2.06
CA PRO A 138 2.55 -6.60 1.73
C PRO A 138 3.32 -6.02 2.94
N PHE A 139 3.06 -6.48 4.17
CA PHE A 139 3.63 -5.88 5.38
C PHE A 139 5.17 -5.82 5.38
N PRO A 140 5.92 -6.93 5.19
CA PRO A 140 7.38 -6.91 5.29
C PRO A 140 8.01 -6.03 4.21
N PHE A 141 7.41 -5.97 3.01
CA PHE A 141 7.89 -5.10 1.94
C PHE A 141 7.72 -3.61 2.28
N LEU A 142 6.56 -3.21 2.83
CA LEU A 142 6.34 -1.83 3.28
C LEU A 142 7.25 -1.46 4.44
N GLN A 143 7.43 -2.36 5.41
CA GLN A 143 8.34 -2.15 6.52
C GLN A 143 9.79 -1.97 6.03
N TYR A 144 10.21 -2.76 5.05
CA TYR A 144 11.52 -2.64 4.42
C TYR A 144 11.72 -1.26 3.76
N ILE A 145 10.72 -0.74 3.03
CA ILE A 145 10.80 0.61 2.44
C ILE A 145 10.86 1.68 3.53
N LEU A 146 10.02 1.58 4.57
CA LEU A 146 10.00 2.54 5.68
C LEU A 146 11.31 2.57 6.47
N ASN A 147 11.98 1.42 6.62
CA ASN A 147 13.28 1.32 7.28
C ASN A 147 14.40 2.07 6.54
N LYS A 148 14.22 2.41 5.26
CA LYS A 148 15.15 3.28 4.52
C LYS A 148 15.07 4.75 4.98
N GLY A 149 14.05 5.11 5.77
CA GLY A 149 13.92 6.44 6.35
C GLY A 149 13.84 7.54 5.29
N THR A 150 14.62 8.61 5.48
CA THR A 150 14.59 9.80 4.61
C THR A 150 15.32 9.60 3.28
N SER A 151 16.11 8.53 3.13
CA SER A 151 16.77 8.19 1.87
C SER A 151 15.77 7.79 0.80
N PHE A 152 14.58 7.29 1.18
CA PHE A 152 13.51 6.97 0.24
C PHE A 152 12.45 8.09 0.22
N PRO A 153 11.81 8.39 -0.93
CA PRO A 153 10.68 9.31 -0.97
C PRO A 153 9.55 8.92 -0.01
N ALA A 154 8.81 9.90 0.51
CA ALA A 154 7.73 9.61 1.46
C ALA A 154 6.61 8.83 0.76
N LEU A 155 6.24 7.67 1.29
CA LEU A 155 5.10 6.90 0.79
C LEU A 155 3.79 7.61 1.14
N ASP A 156 2.90 7.77 0.16
CA ASP A 156 1.54 8.25 0.40
C ASP A 156 0.58 7.07 0.67
N PRO A 157 0.14 6.85 1.92
CA PRO A 157 -0.82 5.80 2.25
C PRO A 157 -2.26 6.10 1.79
N ASN A 158 -2.54 7.34 1.39
CA ASN A 158 -3.85 7.80 0.95
C ASN A 158 -4.01 7.75 -0.58
N SER A 159 -2.98 7.32 -1.31
CA SER A 159 -3.01 7.12 -2.75
C SER A 159 -4.25 6.33 -3.18
N HIS A 160 -4.81 6.73 -4.32
CA HIS A 160 -6.04 6.16 -4.85
C HIS A 160 -7.25 6.22 -3.90
N GLN A 161 -7.40 7.34 -3.17
CA GLN A 161 -8.51 7.57 -2.22
C GLN A 161 -8.54 6.55 -1.08
N GLY A 162 -7.39 6.29 -0.44
CA GLY A 162 -7.31 5.39 0.72
C GLY A 162 -7.53 3.91 0.39
N TYR A 163 -7.20 3.49 -0.84
CA TYR A 163 -7.39 2.11 -1.30
C TYR A 163 -6.66 1.09 -0.41
N ALA A 164 -5.42 1.40 -0.02
CA ALA A 164 -4.58 0.55 0.82
C ALA A 164 -5.26 0.22 2.15
N LEU A 165 -5.71 1.24 2.88
CA LEU A 165 -6.39 1.09 4.17
C LEU A 165 -7.70 0.31 4.02
N THR A 166 -8.50 0.64 3.01
CA THR A 166 -9.77 -0.06 2.74
C THR A 166 -9.55 -1.55 2.48
N ARG A 167 -8.53 -1.91 1.70
CA ARG A 167 -8.18 -3.31 1.41
C ARG A 167 -7.64 -4.05 2.63
N ALA A 168 -6.83 -3.40 3.45
CA ALA A 168 -6.31 -3.97 4.69
C ALA A 168 -7.46 -4.26 5.69
N VAL A 169 -8.43 -3.34 5.81
CA VAL A 169 -9.65 -3.54 6.61
C VAL A 169 -10.51 -4.66 6.04
N HIS A 170 -10.72 -4.69 4.72
CA HIS A 170 -11.45 -5.76 4.07
C HIS A 170 -10.86 -7.15 4.38
N ALA A 171 -9.53 -7.27 4.40
CA ALA A 171 -8.84 -8.51 4.72
C ALA A 171 -8.70 -8.80 6.23
N ARG A 172 -9.08 -7.87 7.12
CA ARG A 172 -8.88 -7.94 8.58
C ARG A 172 -7.40 -8.06 8.96
N HIS A 173 -6.52 -7.40 8.22
CA HIS A 173 -5.08 -7.42 8.47
C HIS A 173 -4.67 -6.37 9.50
N THR A 174 -4.95 -6.62 10.78
CA THR A 174 -4.73 -5.66 11.88
C THR A 174 -3.31 -5.07 11.94
N PRO A 175 -2.22 -5.85 11.80
CA PRO A 175 -0.86 -5.28 11.76
C PRO A 175 -0.65 -4.25 10.64
N LEU A 176 -1.13 -4.55 9.43
CA LEU A 176 -1.02 -3.66 8.29
C LEU A 176 -1.88 -2.40 8.45
N ILE A 177 -3.06 -2.52 9.05
CA ILE A 177 -3.93 -1.37 9.35
C ILE A 177 -3.22 -0.41 10.30
N ARG A 178 -2.62 -0.92 11.38
CA ARG A 178 -1.83 -0.10 12.31
C ARG A 178 -0.67 0.59 11.60
N LEU A 179 0.08 -0.15 10.77
CA LEU A 179 1.18 0.41 9.98
C LEU A 179 0.72 1.57 9.09
N LEU A 180 -0.35 1.37 8.31
CA LEU A 180 -0.90 2.40 7.43
C LEU A 180 -1.38 3.63 8.22
N LEU A 181 -2.05 3.45 9.35
CA LEU A 181 -2.46 4.56 10.22
C LEU A 181 -1.26 5.31 10.82
N GLN A 182 -0.17 4.60 11.16
CA GLN A 182 1.09 5.24 11.59
C GLN A 182 1.73 6.07 10.46
N MET A 183 1.62 5.61 9.21
CA MET A 183 2.10 6.34 8.03
C MET A 183 1.24 7.59 7.71
N GLY A 184 0.10 7.79 8.39
CA GLY A 184 -0.80 8.91 8.10
C GLY A 184 -1.96 8.54 7.17
N ALA A 185 -2.30 7.26 7.02
CA ALA A 185 -3.54 6.88 6.34
C ALA A 185 -4.73 7.50 7.07
N SER A 186 -5.56 8.24 6.35
CA SER A 186 -6.81 8.78 6.88
C SER A 186 -7.97 7.85 6.53
N PRO A 187 -8.69 7.30 7.53
CA PRO A 187 -9.88 6.49 7.29
C PRO A 187 -11.08 7.27 6.75
N ALA A 188 -11.01 8.61 6.66
CA ALA A 188 -12.07 9.45 6.11
C ALA A 188 -12.14 9.41 4.56
N HIS A 189 -11.10 8.91 3.88
CA HIS A 189 -11.08 8.83 2.42
C HIS A 189 -12.26 8.04 1.86
N LYS A 190 -12.76 8.49 0.70
CA LYS A 190 -13.89 7.89 -0.01
C LYS A 190 -15.11 7.73 0.92
N GLU A 191 -15.48 8.83 1.57
CA GLU A 191 -16.64 8.91 2.48
C GLU A 191 -16.57 7.88 3.63
N GLY A 192 -15.38 7.70 4.20
CA GLY A 192 -15.20 6.74 5.29
C GLY A 192 -15.28 5.27 4.86
N MET A 193 -14.92 4.93 3.61
CA MET A 193 -15.09 3.57 3.07
C MET A 193 -14.49 2.48 3.96
N ALA A 194 -13.31 2.74 4.55
CA ALA A 194 -12.66 1.82 5.48
C ALA A 194 -13.55 1.53 6.70
N VAL A 195 -14.14 2.56 7.30
CA VAL A 195 -15.06 2.43 8.45
C VAL A 195 -16.32 1.68 8.03
N ARG A 196 -16.91 2.03 6.88
CA ARG A 196 -18.11 1.34 6.36
C ARG A 196 -17.87 -0.16 6.13
N VAL A 197 -16.69 -0.54 5.63
CA VAL A 197 -16.32 -1.95 5.48
C VAL A 197 -16.23 -2.63 6.85
N ALA A 198 -15.63 -1.99 7.86
CA ALA A 198 -15.58 -2.53 9.22
C ALA A 198 -16.98 -2.72 9.84
N ILE A 199 -17.92 -1.78 9.61
CA ILE A 199 -19.32 -1.89 10.03
C ILE A 199 -20.00 -3.07 9.35
N LYS A 200 -19.84 -3.24 8.04
CA LYS A 200 -20.40 -4.40 7.29
C LYS A 200 -19.87 -5.73 7.80
N GLN A 201 -18.63 -5.75 8.30
CA GLN A 201 -18.03 -6.93 8.92
C GLN A 201 -18.48 -7.18 10.37
N ARG A 202 -19.29 -6.29 10.96
CA ARG A 202 -19.72 -6.32 12.37
C ARG A 202 -18.55 -6.41 13.34
N ASN A 203 -17.48 -5.66 13.07
CA ASN A 203 -16.26 -5.69 13.87
C ASN A 203 -16.07 -4.37 14.62
N LEU A 204 -16.64 -4.28 15.84
CA LEU A 204 -16.51 -3.09 16.69
C LEU A 204 -15.05 -2.73 16.98
N LYS A 205 -14.19 -3.71 17.28
CA LYS A 205 -12.75 -3.47 17.54
C LYS A 205 -12.08 -2.76 16.36
N MET A 206 -12.44 -3.15 15.14
CA MET A 206 -11.93 -2.52 13.93
C MET A 206 -12.49 -1.10 13.73
N VAL A 207 -13.78 -0.88 14.01
CA VAL A 207 -14.38 0.45 13.96
C VAL A 207 -13.70 1.39 14.96
N LYS A 208 -13.53 0.97 16.23
CA LYS A 208 -12.81 1.74 17.25
C LYS A 208 -11.38 2.04 16.80
N LEU A 209 -10.65 1.06 16.26
CA LEU A 209 -9.28 1.27 15.74
C LEU A 209 -9.19 2.34 14.64
N LEU A 210 -10.21 2.43 13.78
CA LEU A 210 -10.23 3.40 12.67
C LEU A 210 -10.72 4.77 13.12
N VAL A 211 -11.70 4.84 14.01
CA VAL A 211 -12.31 6.10 14.46
C VAL A 211 -11.45 6.76 15.54
N GLU A 212 -10.97 6.01 16.51
CA GLU A 212 -10.28 6.56 17.68
C GLU A 212 -8.80 6.86 17.38
N ARG A 213 -8.30 7.96 17.95
CA ARG A 213 -6.87 8.23 18.02
C ARG A 213 -6.25 7.52 19.21
N ASP A 214 -6.08 6.21 19.10
CA ASP A 214 -5.27 5.49 20.08
C ASP A 214 -3.80 5.92 19.97
N GLY A 215 -3.25 6.49 21.05
CA GLY A 215 -1.83 6.82 21.18
C GLY A 215 -0.88 5.60 21.19
N SER A 216 -1.42 4.39 21.01
CA SER A 216 -0.71 3.12 20.99
C SER A 216 -0.75 2.48 19.59
N LEU A 217 -0.51 3.27 18.55
CA LEU A 217 -0.22 2.71 17.23
C LEU A 217 1.19 2.11 17.14
N VAL A 218 2.03 2.25 18.17
CA VAL A 218 3.44 1.84 18.19
C VAL A 218 3.58 0.34 17.89
N LEU A 219 3.99 0.02 16.65
CA LEU A 219 4.48 -1.28 16.28
C LEU A 219 5.95 -1.44 16.71
N PRO A 220 6.34 -2.57 17.35
CA PRO A 220 7.73 -2.84 17.70
C PRO A 220 8.63 -2.84 16.46
N GLY A 221 9.76 -2.13 16.50
CA GLY A 221 10.80 -2.18 15.47
C GLY A 221 10.80 -1.05 14.41
N LEU A 222 9.83 -0.13 14.43
CA LEU A 222 9.79 1.04 13.52
C LEU A 222 10.34 2.34 14.14
N THR A 223 10.62 2.37 15.44
CA THR A 223 11.12 3.56 16.16
C THR A 223 12.58 3.37 16.58
N LYS A 224 13.52 3.82 15.75
CA LYS A 224 14.90 4.13 16.18
C LYS A 224 15.07 5.59 16.66
N GLY A 225 13.98 6.36 16.74
CA GLY A 225 13.97 7.72 17.29
C GLY A 225 13.36 7.73 18.70
N GLU A 226 14.11 8.31 19.63
CA GLU A 226 13.79 8.66 21.03
C GLU A 226 12.41 8.23 21.56
N VAL A 227 12.43 7.18 22.38
CA VAL A 227 11.33 6.78 23.25
C VAL A 227 11.15 7.86 24.31
N GLN A 228 10.21 8.78 24.11
CA GLN A 228 9.60 9.47 25.25
C GLN A 228 8.84 8.41 26.04
N LYS A 229 9.39 8.04 27.21
CA LYS A 229 8.72 7.21 28.21
C LYS A 229 7.29 7.73 28.42
N PRO A 230 6.30 6.86 28.62
CA PRO A 230 4.92 7.30 28.85
C PRO A 230 4.89 8.13 30.13
N GLN A 231 4.89 9.46 30.01
CA GLN A 231 4.60 10.34 31.13
C GLN A 231 3.17 10.04 31.58
N LYS A 232 3.02 9.67 32.87
CA LYS A 232 1.74 9.51 33.59
C LYS A 232 1.05 10.88 33.75
N GLY A 233 0.78 11.57 32.65
CA GLY A 233 -0.03 12.79 32.61
C GLY A 233 -1.42 12.48 32.06
N LYS A 234 -2.45 13.17 32.58
CA LYS A 234 -3.83 13.10 32.10
C LYS A 234 -3.85 13.25 30.57
N ARG A 235 -4.08 12.14 29.85
CA ARG A 235 -4.19 12.14 28.39
C ARG A 235 -5.30 13.11 27.98
N ARG A 236 -4.95 14.25 27.40
CA ARG A 236 -5.90 15.09 26.67
C ARG A 236 -6.51 14.19 25.59
N ARG A 237 -7.84 14.06 25.58
CA ARG A 237 -8.54 13.26 24.57
C ARG A 237 -8.25 13.91 23.22
N LEU A 238 -7.43 13.25 22.39
CA LEU A 238 -7.26 13.65 21.00
C LEU A 238 -8.59 13.39 20.28
N GLU A 239 -9.01 14.35 19.46
CA GLU A 239 -10.19 14.21 18.61
C GLU A 239 -10.09 12.95 17.72
N ASP A 240 -11.24 12.43 17.31
CA ASP A 240 -11.30 11.24 16.47
C ASP A 240 -10.61 11.45 15.11
N ARG A 241 -10.21 10.35 14.48
CA ARG A 241 -9.61 10.34 13.13
C ARG A 241 -10.64 10.63 12.05
N VAL A 242 -11.91 10.32 12.33
CA VAL A 242 -13.02 10.39 11.40
C VAL A 242 -14.25 10.87 12.15
N GLU A 243 -14.93 11.86 11.59
CA GLU A 243 -16.26 12.24 12.03
C GLU A 243 -17.26 11.16 11.63
N VAL A 244 -17.94 10.60 12.63
CA VAL A 244 -18.98 9.60 12.40
C VAL A 244 -20.25 10.30 11.95
N ASP A 245 -20.83 9.84 10.84
CA ASP A 245 -22.04 10.41 10.27
C ASP A 245 -23.29 9.54 10.49
N GLN A 246 -24.46 10.10 10.23
CA GLN A 246 -25.72 9.39 10.32
C GLN A 246 -25.83 8.23 9.30
N SER A 247 -25.11 8.32 8.18
CA SER A 247 -25.12 7.28 7.16
C SER A 247 -24.40 6.01 7.63
N MET A 248 -23.34 6.13 8.43
CA MET A 248 -22.67 5.01 9.11
C MET A 248 -23.59 4.36 10.14
N LEU A 249 -24.36 5.14 10.91
CA LEU A 249 -25.35 4.62 11.86
C LEU A 249 -26.47 3.84 11.14
N LYS A 250 -27.02 4.40 10.05
CA LYS A 250 -28.01 3.71 9.20
C LYS A 250 -27.47 2.40 8.64
N LEU A 251 -26.19 2.38 8.23
CA LEU A 251 -25.51 1.18 7.76
C LEU A 251 -25.37 0.13 8.89
N ALA A 252 -25.00 0.54 10.10
CA ALA A 252 -24.88 -0.36 11.24
C ALA A 252 -26.23 -1.02 11.60
N VAL A 253 -27.32 -0.24 11.59
CA VAL A 253 -28.70 -0.73 11.76
C VAL A 253 -29.08 -1.71 10.65
N LYS A 254 -28.79 -1.40 9.38
CA LYS A 254 -29.04 -2.30 8.25
C LYS A 254 -28.26 -3.62 8.38
N CYS A 255 -27.04 -3.56 8.91
CA CYS A 255 -26.20 -4.72 9.15
C CYS A 255 -26.54 -5.46 10.44
N ASN A 256 -27.49 -5.00 11.26
CA ASN A 256 -27.81 -5.56 12.58
C ASN A 256 -26.58 -5.71 13.49
N ALA A 257 -25.76 -4.66 13.58
CA ALA A 257 -24.57 -4.60 14.42
C ALA A 257 -24.84 -3.81 15.71
N GLY A 258 -25.51 -4.42 16.68
CA GLY A 258 -25.95 -3.76 17.92
C GLY A 258 -24.83 -3.05 18.68
N ASP A 259 -23.71 -3.74 18.88
CA ASP A 259 -22.51 -3.23 19.55
C ASP A 259 -21.93 -1.98 18.88
N ILE A 260 -21.97 -1.92 17.55
CA ILE A 260 -21.56 -0.76 16.76
C ILE A 260 -22.60 0.34 16.83
N ILE A 261 -23.90 0.02 16.80
CA ILE A 261 -24.97 1.02 16.92
C ILE A 261 -24.85 1.75 18.27
N ASP A 262 -24.67 0.99 19.35
CA ASP A 262 -24.50 1.55 20.69
C ASP A 262 -23.27 2.45 20.77
N TYR A 263 -22.16 2.01 20.17
CA TYR A 263 -20.95 2.82 20.07
C TYR A 263 -21.19 4.15 19.32
N LEU A 264 -21.81 4.11 18.14
CA LEU A 264 -22.00 5.31 17.33
C LEU A 264 -23.04 6.27 17.95
N ALA A 265 -24.12 5.74 18.52
CA ALA A 265 -25.20 6.53 19.10
C ALA A 265 -24.82 7.10 20.49
N TRP A 266 -24.33 6.25 21.38
CA TRP A 266 -24.13 6.62 22.80
C TRP A 266 -22.71 7.10 23.10
N GLU A 267 -21.66 6.47 22.53
CA GLU A 267 -20.28 6.91 22.76
C GLU A 267 -19.88 8.09 21.86
N LYS A 268 -20.32 8.09 20.59
CA LYS A 268 -19.99 9.15 19.62
C LYS A 268 -21.07 10.21 19.42
N GLY A 269 -22.25 10.03 20.01
CA GLY A 269 -23.30 11.05 20.05
C GLY A 269 -24.03 11.28 18.71
N VAL A 270 -24.01 10.33 17.79
CA VAL A 270 -24.76 10.45 16.52
C VAL A 270 -26.24 10.28 16.79
N VAL A 271 -27.03 11.34 16.56
CA VAL A 271 -28.47 11.35 16.81
C VAL A 271 -29.18 10.32 15.91
N PRO A 272 -29.84 9.29 16.48
CA PRO A 272 -30.58 8.31 15.69
C PRO A 272 -31.88 8.91 15.14
N ASP A 273 -32.17 8.63 13.87
CA ASP A 273 -33.48 8.92 13.27
C ASP A 273 -34.59 8.09 13.94
N MET A 274 -35.84 8.57 13.86
CA MET A 274 -37.03 7.87 14.35
C MET A 274 -37.10 6.41 13.83
N GLN A 275 -36.78 6.19 12.55
CA GLN A 275 -36.72 4.86 11.95
C GLN A 275 -35.62 3.97 12.55
N THR A 276 -34.46 4.53 12.88
CA THR A 276 -33.39 3.77 13.54
C THR A 276 -33.74 3.42 14.98
N LEU A 277 -34.40 4.32 15.72
CA LEU A 277 -34.86 4.06 17.10
C LEU A 277 -35.87 2.90 17.18
N THR A 278 -36.79 2.79 16.21
CA THR A 278 -37.75 1.67 16.18
C THR A 278 -37.09 0.30 15.99
N ARG A 279 -35.92 0.24 15.35
CA ARG A 279 -35.16 -1.00 15.13
C ARG A 279 -34.18 -1.33 16.26
N ILE A 280 -33.78 -0.33 17.05
CA ILE A 280 -32.92 -0.52 18.23
C ILE A 280 -33.72 -1.05 19.43
N ARG A 281 -35.00 -0.70 19.53
CA ARG A 281 -35.90 -1.09 20.64
C ARG A 281 -36.52 -2.49 20.50
N LYS A 282 -36.31 -3.18 19.37
CA LYS A 282 -36.77 -4.55 19.14
C LYS A 282 -35.62 -5.52 19.35
#